data_AF-A0A3M7LDJ9-F1
#
_entry.id   AF-A0A3M7LDJ9-F1
#
_cell.length_a   1.000
_cell.length_b   1.000
_cell.length_c   1.000
_cell.angle_alpha   90.00
_cell.angle_beta   90.00
_cell.angle_gamma   90.00
#
_symmetry.space_group_name_H-M   'P 1'
#
loop_
_entity.id
_entity.type
_entity.pdbx_description
1 polymer ?
#
loop_
_entity_poly.entity_id
_entity_poly.type
_entity_poly.pdbx_seq_one_letter_code
_entity_poly.pdbx_strand_id
1 'polypeptide(L)'
;MKHEIKIYGEIVPFQGTQIENRGYTNLSIVEEQLKNADGSELLVRLHTIGGDVDEGFAIYASLRRYAKENNIKITTRADGQVASIGTVIFLAGDERIGSPYVQPFFHKAQSLIGGDNEQIKKGLAENEEANKRISLHYSQHTNLTQQEAMELMNGETFLAPTDAEALRFATSTEEIQRPKALLNKKIIKYNMSDQHKDIQRKELLNKVFNFLGIGTKNKIVFTAENNELDFYELGENDTPSIGDKALFDGKPAGESNNGEYIMQTGETYRFTGRN
;
A
#
# COMPACT_ATOMS: atom_id res chain seq x y z
N MET A 1 21.50 20.41 -5.22
CA MET A 1 20.03 20.45 -5.27
C MET A 1 19.58 19.32 -6.18
N LYS A 2 18.47 18.65 -5.88
CA LYS A 2 17.93 17.61 -6.77
C LYS A 2 17.22 18.26 -7.95
N HIS A 3 17.39 17.72 -9.16
CA HIS A 3 16.60 18.14 -10.32
C HIS A 3 15.20 17.52 -10.23
N GLU A 4 14.16 18.31 -10.46
CA GLU A 4 12.78 17.83 -10.40
C GLU A 4 12.36 17.19 -11.72
N ILE A 5 11.84 15.96 -11.65
CA ILE A 5 11.14 15.30 -12.75
C ILE A 5 9.67 15.18 -12.35
N LYS A 6 8.74 15.63 -13.20
CA LYS A 6 7.30 15.53 -12.95
C LYS A 6 6.68 14.47 -13.85
N ILE A 7 5.96 13.54 -13.23
CA ILE A 7 5.19 12.48 -13.89
C ILE A 7 3.73 12.69 -13.48
N TYR A 8 3.09 13.64 -14.16
CA TYR A 8 1.76 14.11 -13.85
C TYR A 8 0.81 13.77 -15.00
N GLY A 9 -0.40 13.30 -14.66
CA GLY A 9 -1.40 12.87 -15.64
C GLY A 9 -1.35 11.38 -15.98
N GLU A 10 -2.11 10.99 -17.00
CA GLU A 10 -2.18 9.61 -17.48
C GLU A 10 -0.92 9.22 -18.27
N ILE A 11 -0.44 8.00 -18.07
CA ILE A 11 0.71 7.43 -18.78
C ILE A 11 0.24 6.88 -20.12
N VAL A 12 0.74 7.44 -21.22
CA VAL A 12 0.24 7.11 -22.57
C VAL A 12 1.36 6.62 -23.49
N PRO A 13 1.09 5.68 -24.41
CA PRO A 13 2.14 5.08 -25.25
C PRO A 13 2.54 5.97 -26.44
N PHE A 14 1.80 7.05 -26.71
CA PHE A 14 2.08 7.95 -27.82
C PHE A 14 3.28 8.83 -27.50
N GLN A 15 4.34 8.74 -28.31
CA GLN A 15 5.61 9.45 -28.10
C GLN A 15 5.57 10.92 -28.55
N GLY A 16 6.50 11.72 -28.01
CA GLY A 16 6.66 13.16 -28.28
C GLY A 16 6.29 14.06 -27.09
N THR A 17 6.77 15.30 -27.11
CA THR A 17 6.66 16.25 -25.97
C THR A 17 5.46 17.22 -26.08
N GLN A 18 4.73 17.20 -27.20
CA GLN A 18 3.68 18.18 -27.50
C GLN A 18 2.37 17.97 -26.71
N ILE A 19 2.34 17.02 -25.76
CA ILE A 19 1.14 16.62 -25.00
C ILE A 19 1.17 17.02 -23.51
N GLU A 20 2.27 17.58 -23.01
CA GLU A 20 2.48 17.89 -21.58
C GLU A 20 1.36 18.72 -20.93
N ASN A 21 0.65 19.55 -21.70
CA ASN A 21 -0.43 20.42 -21.20
C ASN A 21 -1.83 19.78 -21.21
N ARG A 22 -1.94 18.49 -21.54
CA ARG A 22 -3.24 17.78 -21.65
C ARG A 22 -3.47 16.76 -20.54
N GLY A 23 -2.63 16.75 -19.50
CA GLY A 23 -2.73 15.77 -18.43
C GLY A 23 -2.23 14.38 -18.86
N TYR A 24 -1.21 14.34 -19.73
CA TYR A 24 -0.55 13.12 -20.17
C TYR A 24 0.95 13.20 -19.93
N THR A 25 1.55 12.04 -19.67
CA THR A 25 3.00 11.82 -19.61
C THR A 25 3.37 10.58 -20.43
N ASN A 26 4.54 10.61 -21.02
CA ASN A 26 5.16 9.47 -21.73
C ASN A 26 6.68 9.49 -21.48
N LEU A 27 7.38 8.50 -22.03
CA LEU A 27 8.83 8.36 -21.95
C LEU A 27 9.54 9.56 -22.56
N SER A 28 9.14 10.03 -23.74
CA SER A 28 9.77 11.17 -24.42
C SER A 28 9.81 12.43 -23.54
N ILE A 29 8.73 12.70 -22.80
CA ILE A 29 8.61 13.81 -21.85
C ILE A 29 9.56 13.63 -20.67
N VAL A 30 9.65 12.41 -20.11
CA VAL A 30 10.56 12.12 -19.01
C VAL A 30 12.02 12.22 -19.47
N GLU A 31 12.35 11.69 -20.64
CA GLU A 31 13.70 11.78 -21.21
C GLU A 31 14.13 13.23 -21.47
N GLU A 32 13.22 14.09 -21.93
CA GLU A 32 13.53 15.50 -22.11
C GLU A 32 13.84 16.20 -20.77
N GLN A 33 13.09 15.89 -19.71
CA GLN A 33 13.40 16.36 -18.37
C GLN A 33 14.74 15.82 -17.86
N LEU A 34 15.05 14.55 -18.12
CA LEU A 34 16.33 13.93 -17.73
C LEU A 34 17.55 14.56 -18.41
N LYS A 35 17.43 14.97 -19.68
CA LYS A 35 18.52 15.71 -20.37
C LYS A 35 18.84 17.01 -19.64
N ASN A 36 17.83 17.68 -19.10
CA ASN A 36 17.99 18.94 -18.37
C ASN A 36 18.52 18.75 -16.94
N ALA A 37 18.60 17.51 -16.45
CA ALA A 37 19.10 17.20 -15.11
C ALA A 37 20.64 17.20 -15.02
N ASP A 38 21.35 17.07 -16.15
CA ASP A 38 22.82 17.21 -16.25
C ASP A 38 23.62 16.47 -15.15
N GLY A 39 23.28 15.20 -14.92
CA GLY A 39 23.91 14.33 -13.93
C GLY A 39 23.54 14.62 -12.47
N SER A 40 22.56 15.48 -12.20
CA SER A 40 22.10 15.79 -10.85
C SER A 40 21.24 14.67 -10.26
N GLU A 41 21.30 14.48 -8.93
CA GLU A 41 20.31 13.65 -8.21
C GLU A 41 18.88 14.04 -8.57
N LEU A 42 17.97 13.07 -8.63
CA LEU A 42 16.59 13.30 -9.09
C LEU A 42 15.60 13.34 -7.94
N LEU A 43 14.65 14.28 -8.00
CA LEU A 43 13.40 14.25 -7.27
C LEU A 43 12.27 14.00 -8.27
N VAL A 44 11.80 12.77 -8.36
CA VAL A 44 10.70 12.36 -9.23
C VAL A 44 9.39 12.51 -8.49
N ARG A 45 8.53 13.40 -8.95
CA ARG A 45 7.26 13.77 -8.34
C ARG A 45 6.11 13.16 -9.13
N LEU A 46 5.27 12.38 -8.46
CA LEU A 46 4.19 11.63 -9.12
C LEU A 46 2.81 12.15 -8.70
N HIS A 47 1.98 12.37 -9.72
CA HIS A 47 0.54 12.55 -9.59
C HIS A 47 -0.14 11.96 -10.84
N THR A 48 -0.39 10.66 -10.82
CA THR A 48 -0.85 9.90 -11.98
C THR A 48 -1.91 8.86 -11.58
N ILE A 49 -2.89 8.69 -12.47
CA ILE A 49 -3.88 7.61 -12.39
C ILE A 49 -3.33 6.28 -12.96
N GLY A 50 -2.11 6.29 -13.49
CA GLY A 50 -1.53 5.20 -14.26
C GLY A 50 -1.84 5.32 -15.75
N GLY A 51 -1.99 4.19 -16.44
CA GLY A 51 -2.16 4.12 -17.89
C GLY A 51 -1.42 2.94 -18.48
N ASP A 52 -0.70 3.17 -19.59
CA ASP A 52 -0.03 2.12 -20.35
C ASP A 52 1.10 1.42 -19.57
N VAL A 53 1.04 0.09 -19.55
CA VAL A 53 1.95 -0.75 -18.76
C VAL A 53 3.38 -0.72 -19.31
N ASP A 54 3.52 -0.86 -20.62
CA ASP A 54 4.84 -0.94 -21.25
C ASP A 54 5.54 0.42 -21.20
N GLU A 55 4.80 1.50 -21.41
CA GLU A 55 5.29 2.87 -21.27
C GLU A 55 5.76 3.16 -19.84
N GLY A 56 4.99 2.75 -18.83
CA GLY A 56 5.37 2.94 -17.44
C GLY A 56 6.64 2.16 -17.06
N PHE A 57 6.81 0.93 -17.57
CA PHE A 57 8.05 0.19 -17.39
C PHE A 57 9.23 0.84 -18.14
N ALA A 58 9.00 1.41 -19.31
CA ALA A 58 10.03 2.12 -20.06
C ALA A 58 10.49 3.38 -19.30
N ILE A 59 9.55 4.14 -18.72
CA ILE A 59 9.86 5.28 -17.84
C ILE A 59 10.67 4.82 -16.63
N TYR A 60 10.23 3.77 -15.93
CA TYR A 60 10.98 3.19 -14.80
C TYR A 60 12.42 2.84 -15.22
N ALA A 61 12.59 2.13 -16.34
CA ALA A 61 13.89 1.71 -16.83
C ALA A 61 14.78 2.89 -17.23
N SER A 62 14.21 3.93 -17.84
CA SER A 62 14.93 5.15 -18.22
C SER A 62 15.46 5.90 -16.99
N LEU A 63 14.62 6.08 -15.97
CA LEU A 63 15.02 6.67 -14.69
C LEU A 63 16.17 5.88 -14.05
N ARG A 64 16.04 4.55 -13.89
CA ARG A 64 17.08 3.72 -13.27
C ARG A 64 18.37 3.66 -14.11
N ARG A 65 18.26 3.70 -15.44
CA ARG A 65 19.42 3.75 -16.34
C ARG A 65 20.16 5.07 -16.17
N TYR A 66 19.46 6.19 -16.21
CA TYR A 66 20.05 7.50 -15.98
C TYR A 66 20.77 7.57 -14.62
N ALA A 67 20.14 7.04 -13.57
CA ALA A 67 20.75 6.99 -12.25
C ALA A 67 22.05 6.17 -12.21
N LYS A 68 22.05 5.01 -12.88
CA LYS A 68 23.24 4.16 -13.00
C LYS A 68 24.36 4.83 -13.80
N GLU A 69 24.04 5.42 -14.94
CA GLU A 69 25.01 6.06 -15.85
C GLU A 69 25.69 7.27 -15.20
N ASN A 70 24.94 8.03 -14.39
CA ASN A 70 25.45 9.20 -13.69
C ASN A 70 25.90 8.92 -12.24
N ASN A 71 25.76 7.67 -11.76
CA ASN A 71 26.06 7.25 -10.39
C ASN A 71 25.37 8.13 -9.33
N ILE A 72 24.06 8.35 -9.48
CA ILE A 72 23.24 9.18 -8.58
C ILE A 72 22.12 8.37 -7.93
N LYS A 73 21.51 8.96 -6.89
CA LYS A 73 20.29 8.46 -6.26
C LYS A 73 19.04 9.14 -6.82
N ILE A 74 17.93 8.40 -6.77
CA ILE A 74 16.59 8.90 -7.07
C ILE A 74 15.77 8.96 -5.78
N THR A 75 15.12 10.09 -5.55
CA THR A 75 14.00 10.18 -4.60
C THR A 75 12.71 10.26 -5.39
N THR A 76 11.77 9.36 -5.15
CA THR A 76 10.39 9.50 -5.63
C THR A 76 9.52 10.10 -4.53
N ARG A 77 8.54 10.92 -4.90
CA ARG A 77 7.57 11.50 -3.98
C ARG A 77 6.15 11.43 -4.55
N ALA A 78 5.22 10.97 -3.72
CA ALA A 78 3.80 10.95 -4.03
C ALA A 78 3.19 12.32 -3.70
N ASP A 79 3.04 13.17 -4.72
CA ASP A 79 2.44 14.50 -4.54
C ASP A 79 0.90 14.48 -4.60
N GLY A 80 0.35 13.46 -5.25
CA GLY A 80 -1.08 13.23 -5.39
C GLY A 80 -1.32 11.75 -5.67
N GLN A 81 -2.36 11.41 -6.44
CA GLN A 81 -2.62 10.01 -6.81
C GLN A 81 -1.38 9.29 -7.36
N VAL A 82 -1.15 8.07 -6.89
CA VAL A 82 -0.17 7.13 -7.43
C VAL A 82 -0.89 5.81 -7.63
N ALA A 83 -1.49 5.62 -8.80
CA ALA A 83 -2.35 4.49 -9.08
C ALA A 83 -1.81 3.65 -10.24
N SER A 84 -2.14 2.35 -10.22
CA SER A 84 -1.85 1.42 -11.30
C SER A 84 -0.37 1.44 -11.69
N ILE A 85 -0.01 1.53 -12.98
CA ILE A 85 1.39 1.58 -13.43
C ILE A 85 2.21 2.74 -12.83
N GLY A 86 1.57 3.80 -12.33
CA GLY A 86 2.24 4.85 -11.57
C GLY A 86 2.96 4.32 -10.32
N THR A 87 2.43 3.27 -9.69
CA THR A 87 3.07 2.59 -8.54
C THR A 87 4.35 1.86 -8.94
N VAL A 88 4.43 1.30 -10.16
CA VAL A 88 5.68 0.70 -10.69
C VAL A 88 6.74 1.77 -10.87
N ILE A 89 6.37 2.94 -11.41
CA ILE A 89 7.29 4.08 -11.59
C ILE A 89 7.75 4.63 -10.24
N PHE A 90 6.85 4.73 -9.25
CA PHE A 90 7.17 5.18 -7.90
C PHE A 90 8.28 4.34 -7.24
N LEU A 91 8.36 3.05 -7.58
CA LEU A 91 9.39 2.13 -7.07
C LEU A 91 10.78 2.38 -7.68
N ALA A 92 10.94 3.31 -8.64
CA ALA A 92 12.25 3.73 -9.15
C ALA A 92 13.10 4.50 -8.11
N GLY A 93 12.50 4.99 -7.01
CA GLY A 93 13.20 5.73 -5.96
C GLY A 93 14.00 4.82 -5.03
N ASP A 94 15.24 5.21 -4.78
CA ASP A 94 16.05 4.67 -3.67
C ASP A 94 15.47 5.16 -2.33
N GLU A 95 14.98 6.40 -2.31
CA GLU A 95 14.11 6.96 -1.27
C GLU A 95 12.71 7.18 -1.88
N ARG A 96 11.67 6.75 -1.19
CA ARG A 96 10.28 6.76 -1.67
C ARG A 96 9.39 7.41 -0.64
N ILE A 97 9.14 8.70 -0.84
CA ILE A 97 8.41 9.56 0.09
C ILE A 97 6.92 9.48 -0.22
N GLY A 98 6.17 8.84 0.67
CA GLY A 98 4.71 8.83 0.65
C GLY A 98 4.13 10.13 1.22
N SER A 99 2.81 10.27 1.11
CA SER A 99 2.04 11.38 1.68
C SER A 99 0.96 10.84 2.61
N PRO A 100 0.67 11.50 3.75
CA PRO A 100 -0.37 11.04 4.67
C PRO A 100 -1.79 11.07 4.06
N TYR A 101 -1.96 11.72 2.92
CA TYR A 101 -3.25 11.84 2.22
C TYR A 101 -3.32 11.05 0.91
N VAL A 102 -2.24 10.38 0.51
CA VAL A 102 -2.19 9.59 -0.73
C VAL A 102 -2.13 8.12 -0.37
N GLN A 103 -3.07 7.37 -0.89
CA GLN A 103 -3.07 5.91 -0.82
C GLN A 103 -2.73 5.35 -2.20
N PRO A 104 -1.56 4.70 -2.38
CA PRO A 104 -1.24 4.03 -3.62
C PRO A 104 -2.30 2.99 -3.96
N PHE A 105 -2.72 2.94 -5.22
CA PHE A 105 -3.79 2.06 -5.69
C PHE A 105 -3.25 1.00 -6.64
N PHE A 106 -3.62 -0.26 -6.40
CA PHE A 106 -3.12 -1.42 -7.11
C PHE A 106 -4.27 -2.24 -7.67
N HIS A 107 -4.18 -2.58 -8.95
CA HIS A 107 -5.14 -3.46 -9.60
C HIS A 107 -4.45 -4.28 -10.69
N LYS A 108 -5.12 -5.31 -11.21
CA LYS A 108 -4.65 -6.06 -12.38
C LYS A 108 -4.68 -5.22 -13.64
N ALA A 109 -3.81 -5.52 -14.60
CA ALA A 109 -3.83 -4.94 -15.94
C ALA A 109 -5.23 -5.09 -16.57
N GLN A 110 -5.74 -4.00 -17.12
CA GLN A 110 -7.07 -3.89 -17.72
C GLN A 110 -6.92 -3.32 -19.13
N SER A 111 -7.66 -3.91 -20.08
CA SER A 111 -7.65 -3.53 -21.50
C SER A 111 -9.05 -3.68 -22.06
N LEU A 112 -9.45 -2.79 -22.98
CA LEU A 112 -10.64 -2.99 -23.79
C LEU A 112 -10.28 -3.91 -24.97
N ILE A 113 -10.63 -5.19 -24.87
CA ILE A 113 -10.32 -6.19 -25.89
C ILE A 113 -11.57 -6.43 -26.75
N GLY A 114 -11.44 -6.30 -28.07
CA GLY A 114 -12.50 -6.57 -29.04
C GLY A 114 -11.97 -7.26 -30.28
N GLY A 115 -12.79 -8.08 -30.91
CA GLY A 115 -12.39 -8.89 -32.06
C GLY A 115 -13.03 -10.27 -32.05
N ASP A 116 -12.50 -11.17 -32.87
CA ASP A 116 -12.87 -12.59 -32.84
C ASP A 116 -12.34 -13.31 -31.58
N ASN A 117 -12.71 -14.59 -31.43
CA ASN A 117 -12.34 -15.39 -30.27
C ASN A 117 -10.82 -15.51 -30.06
N GLU A 118 -10.02 -15.54 -31.14
CA GLU A 118 -8.57 -15.68 -31.02
C GLU A 118 -7.93 -14.34 -30.63
N GLN A 119 -8.45 -13.23 -31.14
CA GLN A 119 -8.05 -11.89 -30.70
C GLN A 119 -8.37 -11.65 -29.22
N ILE A 120 -9.55 -12.09 -28.76
CA ILE A 120 -9.93 -12.00 -27.34
C ILE A 120 -8.98 -12.83 -26.46
N LYS A 121 -8.72 -14.09 -26.83
CA LYS A 121 -7.77 -14.95 -26.09
C LYS A 121 -6.37 -14.35 -26.04
N LYS A 122 -5.90 -13.76 -27.14
CA LYS A 122 -4.60 -13.10 -27.19
C LYS A 122 -4.52 -11.93 -26.21
N GLY A 123 -5.52 -11.05 -26.20
CA GLY A 123 -5.56 -9.92 -25.27
C GLY A 123 -5.63 -10.35 -23.80
N LEU A 124 -6.32 -11.45 -23.49
CA LEU A 124 -6.33 -12.01 -22.14
C LEU A 124 -4.93 -12.52 -21.73
N ALA A 125 -4.23 -13.20 -22.63
CA ALA A 125 -2.87 -13.67 -22.37
C ALA A 125 -1.89 -12.50 -22.16
N GLU A 126 -2.01 -11.43 -22.94
CA GLU A 126 -1.22 -10.20 -22.79
C GLU A 126 -1.45 -9.54 -21.41
N ASN A 127 -2.71 -9.44 -20.97
CA ASN A 127 -3.02 -8.94 -19.62
C ASN A 127 -2.45 -9.85 -18.52
N GLU A 128 -2.47 -11.17 -18.70
CA GLU A 128 -1.91 -12.11 -17.73
C GLU A 128 -0.38 -11.98 -17.63
N GLU A 129 0.30 -11.79 -18.76
CA GLU A 129 1.74 -11.51 -18.79
C GLU A 129 2.06 -10.16 -18.13
N ALA A 130 1.30 -9.11 -18.41
CA ALA A 130 1.42 -7.82 -17.73
C ALA A 130 1.29 -7.97 -16.21
N ASN A 131 0.30 -8.73 -15.73
CA ASN A 131 0.11 -9.01 -14.30
C ASN A 131 1.32 -9.72 -13.68
N LYS A 132 1.91 -10.70 -14.38
CA LYS A 132 3.11 -11.41 -13.92
C LYS A 132 4.31 -10.46 -13.81
N ARG A 133 4.51 -9.58 -14.79
CA ARG A 133 5.60 -8.57 -14.78
C ARG A 133 5.43 -7.58 -13.63
N ILE A 134 4.22 -7.03 -13.47
CA ILE A 134 3.91 -6.04 -12.42
C ILE A 134 4.08 -6.65 -11.02
N SER A 135 3.51 -7.83 -10.77
CA SER A 135 3.64 -8.51 -9.47
C SER A 135 5.09 -8.88 -9.15
N LEU A 136 5.87 -9.33 -10.15
CA LEU A 136 7.30 -9.60 -9.98
C LEU A 136 8.04 -8.33 -9.58
N HIS A 137 7.75 -7.23 -10.27
CA HIS A 137 8.35 -5.92 -9.97
C HIS A 137 8.07 -5.51 -8.52
N TYR A 138 6.83 -5.63 -8.05
CA TYR A 138 6.51 -5.35 -6.65
C TYR A 138 7.31 -6.22 -5.69
N SER A 139 7.41 -7.53 -5.95
CA SER A 139 8.16 -8.45 -5.08
C SER A 139 9.65 -8.14 -5.00
N GLN A 140 10.22 -7.55 -6.05
CA GLN A 140 11.64 -7.17 -6.09
C GLN A 140 11.95 -5.89 -5.30
N HIS A 141 10.95 -5.05 -5.03
CA HIS A 141 11.15 -3.72 -4.43
C HIS A 141 10.50 -3.57 -3.05
N THR A 142 9.68 -4.54 -2.64
CA THR A 142 8.89 -4.54 -1.40
C THR A 142 9.16 -5.81 -0.61
N ASN A 143 8.53 -5.96 0.56
CA ASN A 143 8.57 -7.19 1.35
C ASN A 143 7.56 -8.25 0.89
N LEU A 144 6.82 -8.01 -0.19
CA LEU A 144 5.84 -8.95 -0.72
C LEU A 144 6.53 -10.05 -1.52
N THR A 145 6.01 -11.26 -1.43
CA THR A 145 6.20 -12.28 -2.46
C THR A 145 5.45 -11.91 -3.74
N GLN A 146 5.82 -12.50 -4.87
CA GLN A 146 5.09 -12.28 -6.12
C GLN A 146 3.61 -12.70 -6.02
N GLN A 147 3.32 -13.76 -5.25
CA GLN A 147 1.94 -14.22 -5.03
C GLN A 147 1.13 -13.18 -4.24
N GLU A 148 1.67 -12.66 -3.13
CA GLU A 148 0.98 -11.63 -2.34
C GLU A 148 0.80 -10.34 -3.14
N ALA A 149 1.79 -9.96 -3.94
CA ALA A 149 1.66 -8.86 -4.88
C ALA A 149 0.51 -9.07 -5.88
N MET A 150 0.35 -10.30 -6.40
CA MET A 150 -0.77 -10.66 -7.28
C MET A 150 -2.12 -10.60 -6.55
N GLU A 151 -2.19 -11.05 -5.31
CA GLU A 151 -3.40 -10.98 -4.47
C GLU A 151 -3.80 -9.54 -4.16
N LEU A 152 -2.82 -8.70 -3.82
CA LEU A 152 -2.98 -7.27 -3.61
C LEU A 152 -3.52 -6.56 -4.87
N MET A 153 -3.01 -6.92 -6.05
CA MET A 153 -3.54 -6.44 -7.34
C MET A 153 -4.94 -7.00 -7.64
N ASN A 154 -5.23 -8.25 -7.26
CA ASN A 154 -6.55 -8.84 -7.47
C ASN A 154 -7.64 -8.17 -6.62
N GLY A 155 -7.27 -7.66 -5.45
CA GLY A 155 -8.18 -7.02 -4.50
C GLY A 155 -8.57 -5.56 -4.83
N GLU A 156 -8.04 -4.96 -5.90
CA GLU A 156 -8.22 -3.52 -6.21
C GLU A 156 -7.92 -2.65 -4.97
N THR A 157 -6.68 -2.77 -4.50
CA THR A 157 -6.31 -2.35 -3.14
C THR A 157 -5.83 -0.91 -3.10
N PHE A 158 -6.38 -0.12 -2.18
CA PHE A 158 -5.74 1.12 -1.71
C PHE A 158 -4.89 0.81 -0.48
N LEU A 159 -3.61 1.18 -0.51
CA LEU A 159 -2.68 0.93 0.59
C LEU A 159 -2.60 2.15 1.50
N ALA A 160 -2.84 1.99 2.81
CA ALA A 160 -2.68 3.09 3.74
C ALA A 160 -1.19 3.49 3.85
N PRO A 161 -0.86 4.75 4.17
CA PRO A 161 0.55 5.18 4.28
C PRO A 161 1.37 4.32 5.25
N THR A 162 0.78 3.91 6.39
CA THR A 162 1.43 3.02 7.37
C THR A 162 1.75 1.65 6.80
N ASP A 163 0.81 1.07 6.03
CA ASP A 163 0.99 -0.24 5.40
C ASP A 163 2.00 -0.14 4.26
N ALA A 164 2.01 0.98 3.54
CA ALA A 164 2.99 1.26 2.49
C ALA A 164 4.42 1.29 3.06
N GLU A 165 4.63 1.85 4.24
CA GLU A 165 5.92 1.78 4.92
C GLU A 165 6.24 0.36 5.41
N ALA A 166 5.28 -0.33 6.05
CA ALA A 166 5.48 -1.69 6.56
C ALA A 166 5.87 -2.69 5.46
N LEU A 167 5.23 -2.58 4.29
CA LEU A 167 5.54 -3.40 3.12
C LEU A 167 6.80 -2.91 2.36
N ARG A 168 7.45 -1.82 2.80
CA ARG A 168 8.52 -1.12 2.07
C ARG A 168 8.12 -0.62 0.69
N PHE A 169 6.83 -0.41 0.44
CA PHE A 169 6.39 0.29 -0.76
C PHE A 169 6.83 1.77 -0.71
N ALA A 170 6.64 2.43 0.44
CA ALA A 170 7.27 3.71 0.79
C ALA A 170 8.43 3.49 1.76
N THR A 171 9.41 4.39 1.77
CA THR A 171 10.51 4.37 2.76
C THR A 171 10.26 5.34 3.92
N SER A 172 9.40 6.33 3.70
CA SER A 172 8.99 7.32 4.68
C SER A 172 7.70 8.00 4.22
N THR A 173 6.97 8.59 5.16
CA THR A 173 5.85 9.51 4.87
C THR A 173 6.26 10.92 5.25
N GLU A 174 5.94 11.90 4.40
CA GLU A 174 6.22 13.30 4.70
C GLU A 174 5.35 13.84 5.85
N GLU A 175 5.92 14.71 6.68
CA GLU A 175 5.15 15.46 7.69
C GLU A 175 4.57 16.73 7.05
N ILE A 176 3.24 16.75 6.85
CA ILE A 176 2.57 17.94 6.32
C ILE A 176 2.22 18.88 7.47
N GLN A 177 2.94 20.02 7.53
CA GLN A 177 2.68 21.04 8.53
C GLN A 177 1.26 21.61 8.38
N ARG A 178 0.43 21.38 9.41
CA ARG A 178 -0.92 21.96 9.47
C ARG A 178 -0.84 23.43 9.89
N PRO A 179 -1.65 24.34 9.30
CA PRO A 179 -1.77 25.70 9.79
C PRO A 179 -2.16 25.71 11.27
N LYS A 180 -1.22 26.12 12.15
CA LYS A 180 -1.40 26.09 13.62
C LYS A 180 -2.54 26.98 14.13
N ALA A 181 -3.00 27.94 13.31
CA ALA A 181 -3.99 28.94 13.68
C ALA A 181 -5.43 28.39 13.87
N LEU A 182 -5.72 27.14 13.49
CA LEU A 182 -7.07 26.55 13.52
C LEU A 182 -7.21 25.31 14.42
N LEU A 183 -6.25 25.06 15.31
CA LEU A 183 -6.28 23.93 16.26
C LEU A 183 -7.31 24.17 17.37
N ASN A 184 -8.60 24.12 17.00
CA ASN A 184 -9.69 24.05 17.95
C ASN A 184 -9.76 22.60 18.42
N LYS A 185 -9.63 22.34 19.73
CA LYS A 185 -9.78 21.01 20.35
C LYS A 185 -11.21 20.51 20.16
N LYS A 186 -11.55 20.00 18.97
CA LYS A 186 -12.80 19.26 18.75
C LYS A 186 -12.53 17.79 19.01
N ILE A 187 -13.16 17.28 20.07
CA ILE A 187 -13.32 15.84 20.32
C ILE A 187 -14.10 15.28 19.13
N ILE A 188 -13.46 14.48 18.28
CA ILE A 188 -14.12 13.79 17.17
C ILE A 188 -14.78 12.53 17.76
N LYS A 189 -16.11 12.46 17.70
CA LYS A 189 -16.87 11.23 17.90
C LYS A 189 -16.91 10.48 16.56
N TYR A 190 -16.40 9.25 16.53
CA TYR A 190 -16.50 8.38 15.36
C TYR A 190 -17.93 7.81 15.23
N ASN A 191 -18.49 7.84 14.02
CA ASN A 191 -19.77 7.21 13.68
C ASN A 191 -19.54 5.90 12.91
N MET A 192 -20.33 4.88 13.23
CA MET A 192 -20.15 3.46 12.94
C MET A 192 -20.66 2.96 11.57
N SER A 193 -20.79 3.81 10.54
CA SER A 193 -21.44 3.39 9.27
C SER A 193 -20.50 2.93 8.14
N ASP A 194 -19.18 3.06 8.27
CA ASP A 194 -18.22 2.65 7.21
C ASP A 194 -17.71 1.20 7.34
N GLN A 195 -18.24 0.43 8.30
CA GLN A 195 -17.66 -0.85 8.74
C GLN A 195 -17.59 -1.95 7.66
N HIS A 196 -18.51 -2.02 6.69
CA HIS A 196 -18.61 -3.22 5.85
C HIS A 196 -17.54 -3.38 4.77
N LYS A 197 -16.89 -2.30 4.30
CA LYS A 197 -15.77 -2.40 3.33
C LYS A 197 -14.41 -2.47 4.04
N ASP A 198 -14.29 -1.87 5.22
CA ASP A 198 -13.10 -1.94 6.05
C ASP A 198 -12.89 -3.32 6.68
N ILE A 199 -13.95 -4.08 6.96
CA ILE A 199 -13.84 -5.44 7.52
C ILE A 199 -13.18 -6.40 6.52
N GLN A 200 -13.59 -6.42 5.24
CA GLN A 200 -12.98 -7.29 4.24
C GLN A 200 -11.51 -6.92 3.95
N ARG A 201 -11.20 -5.61 3.98
CA ARG A 201 -9.83 -5.10 3.84
C ARG A 201 -8.96 -5.50 5.02
N LYS A 202 -9.46 -5.38 6.25
CA LYS A 202 -8.77 -5.84 7.45
C LYS A 202 -8.59 -7.35 7.46
N GLU A 203 -9.57 -8.13 6.99
CA GLU A 203 -9.42 -9.58 6.87
C GLU A 203 -8.36 -9.98 5.84
N LEU A 204 -8.30 -9.34 4.68
CA LEU A 204 -7.29 -9.62 3.66
C LEU A 204 -5.88 -9.20 4.14
N LEU A 205 -5.76 -8.01 4.73
CA LEU A 205 -4.50 -7.53 5.30
C LEU A 205 -4.05 -8.39 6.48
N ASN A 206 -4.94 -8.76 7.39
CA ASN A 206 -4.62 -9.65 8.51
C ASN A 206 -4.21 -11.04 8.02
N LYS A 207 -4.85 -11.57 6.97
CA LYS A 207 -4.42 -12.84 6.33
C LYS A 207 -3.03 -12.75 5.73
N VAL A 208 -2.71 -11.65 5.04
CA VAL A 208 -1.37 -11.40 4.48
C VAL A 208 -0.34 -11.21 5.59
N PHE A 209 -0.63 -10.42 6.63
CA PHE A 209 0.28 -10.19 7.76
C PHE A 209 0.51 -11.44 8.61
N ASN A 210 -0.52 -12.29 8.80
CA ASN A 210 -0.40 -13.57 9.51
C ASN A 210 0.35 -14.62 8.69
N PHE A 211 0.19 -14.63 7.35
CA PHE A 211 0.96 -15.48 6.45
C PHE A 211 2.45 -15.08 6.37
N LEU A 212 2.74 -13.78 6.48
CA LEU A 212 4.10 -13.21 6.49
C LEU A 212 4.87 -13.41 7.82
N GLY A 213 4.21 -13.86 8.89
CA GLY A 213 4.83 -13.90 10.22
C GLY A 213 5.17 -12.52 10.79
N ILE A 214 4.60 -11.46 10.21
CA ILE A 214 4.72 -10.05 10.65
C ILE A 214 3.34 -9.60 11.17
N GLY A 215 2.74 -10.43 12.01
CA GLY A 215 1.59 -10.05 12.83
C GLY A 215 2.08 -9.62 14.21
N THR A 216 1.45 -8.60 14.80
CA THR A 216 1.40 -8.54 16.26
C THR A 216 0.84 -9.88 16.75
N LYS A 217 1.46 -10.50 17.76
CA LYS A 217 0.84 -11.66 18.40
C LYS A 217 -0.46 -11.16 19.04
N ASN A 218 -1.61 -11.35 18.41
CA ASN A 218 -2.89 -11.10 19.09
C ASN A 218 -3.93 -12.16 18.73
N LYS A 219 -4.30 -12.96 19.73
CA LYS A 219 -5.42 -13.89 19.65
C LYS A 219 -6.67 -13.19 20.18
N ILE A 220 -7.61 -12.88 19.29
CA ILE A 220 -8.93 -12.38 19.71
C ILE A 220 -9.86 -13.56 20.00
N VAL A 221 -10.48 -13.56 21.17
CA VAL A 221 -11.57 -14.47 21.53
C VAL A 221 -12.79 -13.67 21.96
N PHE A 222 -13.98 -14.23 21.71
CA PHE A 222 -15.24 -13.57 22.03
C PHE A 222 -15.86 -14.18 23.28
N THR A 223 -16.32 -13.30 24.16
CA THR A 223 -17.17 -13.67 25.30
C THR A 223 -18.57 -14.11 24.80
N ALA A 224 -19.36 -14.71 25.69
CA ALA A 224 -20.75 -15.08 25.42
C ALA A 224 -21.63 -13.87 25.03
N GLU A 225 -21.24 -12.67 25.41
CA GLU A 225 -21.90 -11.41 25.05
C GLU A 225 -21.36 -10.76 23.76
N ASN A 226 -20.49 -11.47 23.03
CA ASN A 226 -19.77 -10.99 21.84
C ASN A 226 -18.80 -9.82 22.10
N ASN A 227 -18.38 -9.59 23.34
CA ASN A 227 -17.29 -8.67 23.64
C ASN A 227 -15.92 -9.32 23.36
N GLU A 228 -14.95 -8.54 22.91
CA GLU A 228 -13.60 -8.99 22.54
C GLU A 228 -12.67 -9.09 23.76
N LEU A 229 -11.90 -10.17 23.81
CA LEU A 229 -10.72 -10.33 24.66
C LEU A 229 -9.49 -10.47 23.76
N ASP A 230 -8.54 -9.57 23.92
CA ASP A 230 -7.32 -9.49 23.12
C ASP A 230 -6.11 -10.09 23.87
N PHE A 231 -5.75 -11.33 23.52
CA PHE A 231 -4.55 -11.99 24.01
C PHE A 231 -3.32 -11.58 23.18
N TYR A 232 -2.77 -10.43 23.53
CA TYR A 232 -1.69 -9.72 22.82
C TYR A 232 -0.29 -10.39 22.90
N GLU A 233 -0.17 -11.57 23.51
CA GLU A 233 1.06 -12.37 23.53
C GLU A 233 0.92 -13.69 22.76
N LEU A 234 -0.28 -14.00 22.27
CA LEU A 234 -0.63 -15.25 21.57
C LEU A 234 -0.82 -15.01 20.06
N GLY A 235 -0.39 -15.97 19.24
CA GLY A 235 -0.71 -16.00 17.81
C GLY A 235 -2.16 -16.43 17.55
N GLU A 236 -2.68 -16.14 16.35
CA GLU A 236 -4.07 -16.47 15.97
C GLU A 236 -4.42 -17.95 16.14
N ASN A 237 -3.44 -18.86 16.02
CA ASN A 237 -3.64 -20.31 16.15
C ASN A 237 -3.36 -20.85 17.56
N ASP A 238 -2.89 -20.03 18.49
CA ASP A 238 -2.62 -20.45 19.85
C ASP A 238 -3.93 -20.59 20.64
N THR A 239 -3.92 -21.52 21.60
CA THR A 239 -5.05 -21.75 22.51
C THR A 239 -4.77 -21.05 23.84
N PRO A 240 -5.63 -20.13 24.28
CA PRO A 240 -5.48 -19.49 25.59
C PRO A 240 -5.34 -20.51 26.71
N SER A 241 -4.35 -20.29 27.56
CA SER A 241 -3.95 -21.15 28.67
C SER A 241 -3.80 -20.34 29.95
N ILE A 242 -3.76 -21.03 31.09
CA ILE A 242 -3.57 -20.39 32.40
C ILE A 242 -2.21 -19.67 32.40
N GLY A 243 -2.24 -18.37 32.68
CA GLY A 243 -1.05 -17.51 32.71
C GLY A 243 -0.95 -16.52 31.56
N ASP A 244 -1.75 -16.72 30.49
CA ASP A 244 -1.78 -15.79 29.37
C ASP A 244 -2.49 -14.48 29.74
N LYS A 245 -2.00 -13.38 29.15
CA LYS A 245 -2.52 -12.04 29.40
C LYS A 245 -3.47 -11.62 28.31
N ALA A 246 -4.51 -10.89 28.70
CA ALA A 246 -5.49 -10.36 27.77
C ALA A 246 -5.88 -8.92 28.12
N LEU A 247 -6.31 -8.18 27.11
CA LEU A 247 -6.97 -6.89 27.26
C LEU A 247 -8.48 -7.04 27.01
N PHE A 248 -9.27 -6.30 27.77
CA PHE A 248 -10.69 -6.07 27.57
C PHE A 248 -10.91 -4.57 27.45
N ASP A 249 -11.51 -4.09 26.34
CA ASP A 249 -11.65 -2.66 26.03
C ASP A 249 -10.33 -1.86 26.19
N GLY A 250 -9.20 -2.48 25.82
CA GLY A 250 -7.87 -1.88 25.91
C GLY A 250 -7.28 -1.76 27.32
N LYS A 251 -7.89 -2.40 28.33
CA LYS A 251 -7.37 -2.48 29.71
C LYS A 251 -7.05 -3.93 30.09
N PRO A 252 -6.13 -4.17 31.04
CA PRO A 252 -5.87 -5.53 31.53
C PRO A 252 -7.17 -6.22 31.95
N ALA A 253 -7.41 -7.43 31.44
CA ALA A 253 -8.65 -8.16 31.66
C ALA A 253 -8.92 -8.41 33.15
N GLY A 254 -7.87 -8.54 33.98
CA GLY A 254 -7.98 -8.66 35.44
C GLY A 254 -8.47 -7.40 36.16
N GLU A 255 -8.39 -6.22 35.53
CA GLU A 255 -8.88 -4.94 36.09
C GLU A 255 -10.30 -4.58 35.60
N SER A 256 -10.84 -5.34 34.64
CA SER A 256 -12.16 -5.13 34.06
C SER A 256 -13.07 -6.30 34.38
N ASN A 257 -14.38 -6.07 34.50
CA ASN A 257 -15.38 -7.11 34.75
C ASN A 257 -15.06 -8.08 35.93
N ASN A 258 -14.43 -7.58 37.00
CA ASN A 258 -13.93 -8.37 38.13
C ASN A 258 -12.98 -9.52 37.75
N GLY A 259 -12.36 -9.45 36.55
CA GLY A 259 -11.47 -10.47 36.02
C GLY A 259 -12.18 -11.73 35.51
N GLU A 260 -13.51 -11.75 35.39
CA GLU A 260 -14.25 -12.94 34.97
C GLU A 260 -14.95 -12.72 33.63
N TYR A 261 -14.83 -13.69 32.72
CA TYR A 261 -15.41 -13.61 31.39
C TYR A 261 -15.99 -14.97 31.00
N ILE A 262 -17.28 -15.01 30.71
CA ILE A 262 -17.95 -16.21 30.20
C ILE A 262 -17.71 -16.27 28.70
N MET A 263 -17.19 -17.39 28.22
CA MET A 263 -16.88 -17.64 26.82
C MET A 263 -18.09 -18.21 26.08
N GLN A 264 -18.12 -18.10 24.75
CA GLN A 264 -19.19 -18.69 23.94
C GLN A 264 -19.31 -20.22 24.11
N THR A 265 -18.22 -20.89 24.50
CA THR A 265 -18.17 -22.32 24.83
C THR A 265 -18.85 -22.67 26.16
N GLY A 266 -19.23 -21.66 26.96
CA GLY A 266 -19.75 -21.83 28.32
C GLY A 266 -18.67 -21.90 29.40
N GLU A 267 -17.39 -21.91 29.02
CA GLU A 267 -16.26 -21.85 29.96
C GLU A 267 -16.15 -20.45 30.58
N THR A 268 -15.60 -20.34 31.78
CA THR A 268 -15.33 -19.04 32.43
C THR A 268 -13.84 -18.83 32.52
N TYR A 269 -13.35 -17.77 31.89
CA TYR A 269 -11.96 -17.33 32.02
C TYR A 269 -11.85 -16.39 33.20
N ARG A 270 -10.85 -16.62 34.07
CA ARG A 270 -10.60 -15.82 35.27
C ARG A 270 -9.18 -15.29 35.26
N PHE A 271 -9.06 -13.96 35.27
CA PHE A 271 -7.81 -13.21 35.35
C PHE A 271 -7.64 -12.66 36.76
N THR A 272 -6.50 -12.93 37.39
CA THR A 272 -6.20 -12.45 38.75
C THR A 272 -4.94 -11.59 38.76
N GLY A 273 -5.08 -10.31 39.13
CA GLY A 273 -3.96 -9.38 39.33
C GLY A 273 -3.77 -8.34 38.22
N ARG A 274 -2.86 -7.38 38.46
CA ARG A 274 -2.41 -6.39 37.46
C ARG A 274 -1.28 -7.00 36.63
N ASN A 275 -1.56 -7.77 35.59
CA ASN A 275 -0.54 -8.17 34.62
C ASN A 275 -1.14 -8.27 33.23
#